data_AF-A0A424N3R3-F1
#
_entry.id   AF-A0A424N3R3-F1
#
_cell.length_a   1.000
_cell.length_b   1.000
_cell.length_c   1.000
_cell.angle_alpha   90.00
_cell.angle_beta   90.00
_cell.angle_gamma   90.00
#
_symmetry.space_group_name_H-M   'P 1'
#
loop_
_entity.id
_entity.type
_entity.pdbx_description
1 polymer ?
#
loop_
_entity_poly.entity_id
_entity_poly.type
_entity_poly.pdbx_seq_one_letter_code
_entity_poly.pdbx_strand_id
1 'polypeptide(L)'
;MYEFPLSKRIENQVKSYFNNLEKINLTIDENIRILVIDDNNVDPPSIEIKQMNANYELHFWDGYSQAEVVEDLKEKEVTKSLRRFLKKINKYLDVS
;
A
#
# COMPACT_ATOMS: atom_id res chain seq x y z
N MET A 1 7.60 -7.81 19.95
CA MET A 1 7.48 -7.61 18.50
C MET A 1 6.02 -7.34 18.24
N TYR A 2 5.65 -6.08 18.01
CA TYR A 2 4.27 -5.72 17.68
C TYR A 2 4.04 -6.13 16.23
N GLU A 3 3.03 -6.95 15.97
CA GLU A 3 2.65 -7.32 14.62
C GLU A 3 1.47 -6.44 14.21
N PHE A 4 1.58 -5.71 13.11
CA PHE A 4 0.50 -4.88 12.59
C PHE A 4 -0.76 -5.73 12.37
N PRO A 5 -1.92 -5.38 12.95
CA PRO A 5 -3.16 -6.09 12.70
C PRO A 5 -3.50 -6.11 11.22
N LEU A 6 -3.88 -7.28 10.69
CA LEU A 6 -4.12 -7.53 9.25
C LEU A 6 -2.86 -7.68 8.37
N SER A 7 -1.65 -7.65 8.93
CA SER A 7 -0.35 -7.90 8.23
C SER A 7 -0.46 -8.98 7.15
N LYS A 8 -0.82 -10.20 7.56
CA LYS A 8 -0.91 -11.38 6.70
C LYS A 8 -1.99 -11.26 5.63
N ARG A 9 -3.10 -10.61 5.93
CA ARG A 9 -4.19 -10.40 4.97
C ARG A 9 -3.77 -9.41 3.89
N ILE A 10 -3.08 -8.35 4.27
CA ILE A 10 -2.56 -7.32 3.37
C ILE A 10 -1.43 -7.90 2.51
N GLU A 11 -0.50 -8.64 3.11
CA GLU A 11 0.56 -9.34 2.39
C GLU A 11 0.00 -10.28 1.31
N ASN A 12 -0.97 -11.12 1.67
CA ASN A 12 -1.64 -12.01 0.71
C ASN A 12 -2.35 -11.23 -0.40
N GLN A 13 -2.95 -10.08 -0.07
CA GLN A 13 -3.61 -9.24 -1.06
C GLN A 13 -2.61 -8.63 -2.04
N VAL A 14 -1.45 -8.15 -1.57
CA VAL A 14 -0.37 -7.65 -2.45
C VAL A 14 0.16 -8.76 -3.34
N LYS A 15 0.48 -9.93 -2.76
CA LYS A 15 0.99 -11.12 -3.48
C LYS A 15 0.03 -11.65 -4.55
N SER A 16 -1.27 -11.55 -4.31
CA SER A 16 -2.29 -11.97 -5.29
C SER A 16 -2.58 -10.91 -6.36
N TYR A 17 -2.11 -9.67 -6.17
CA TYR A 17 -2.40 -8.56 -7.07
C TYR A 17 -1.30 -8.35 -8.11
N PHE A 18 -0.03 -8.48 -7.73
CA PHE A 18 1.11 -8.28 -8.63
C PHE A 18 1.70 -9.62 -9.09
N ASN A 19 1.89 -9.76 -10.41
CA ASN A 19 2.56 -10.92 -10.99
C ASN A 19 4.09 -10.85 -10.83
N ASN A 20 4.66 -9.65 -10.81
CA ASN A 20 6.08 -9.42 -10.58
C ASN A 20 6.28 -8.64 -9.26
N LEU A 21 6.67 -9.36 -8.21
CA LEU A 21 6.93 -8.77 -6.89
C LEU A 21 8.30 -8.08 -6.80
N GLU A 22 9.20 -8.25 -7.78
CA GLU A 22 10.52 -7.60 -7.76
C GLU A 22 10.41 -6.07 -7.88
N LYS A 23 9.31 -5.56 -8.45
CA LYS A 23 9.03 -4.12 -8.53
C LYS A 23 8.32 -3.56 -7.28
N ILE A 24 8.10 -4.38 -6.25
CA ILE A 24 7.33 -3.99 -5.05
C ILE A 24 8.11 -4.35 -3.78
N ASN A 25 8.35 -3.37 -2.94
CA ASN A 25 8.83 -3.59 -1.57
C ASN A 25 7.66 -3.46 -0.58
N LEU A 26 7.39 -4.52 0.17
CA LEU A 26 6.40 -4.54 1.26
C LEU A 26 7.13 -4.57 2.60
N THR A 27 6.96 -3.52 3.40
CA THR A 27 7.50 -3.43 4.77
C THR A 27 6.34 -3.43 5.77
N ILE A 28 6.48 -4.20 6.85
CA ILE A 28 5.47 -4.35 7.91
C ILE A 28 6.15 -4.09 9.26
N ASP A 29 5.88 -2.92 9.84
CA ASP A 29 6.37 -2.49 11.15
C ASP A 29 5.19 -2.01 12.02
N GLU A 30 5.28 -0.81 12.59
CA GLU A 30 4.15 -0.09 13.21
C GLU A 30 3.07 0.30 12.19
N ASN A 31 3.45 0.38 10.92
CA ASN A 31 2.59 0.63 9.77
C ASN A 31 2.95 -0.34 8.65
N ILE A 32 2.08 -0.48 7.65
CA ILE A 32 2.40 -1.20 6.41
C ILE A 32 2.74 -0.20 5.33
N ARG A 33 3.88 -0.41 4.65
CA ARG A 33 4.29 0.38 3.49
C ARG A 33 4.47 -0.51 2.27
N ILE A 34 3.92 -0.07 1.14
CA ILE A 34 4.06 -0.70 -0.17
C ILE A 34 4.72 0.32 -1.07
N LEU A 35 5.99 0.10 -1.39
CA LEU A 35 6.82 0.99 -2.20
C LEU A 35 7.03 0.36 -3.57
N VAL A 36 6.92 1.17 -4.62
CA VAL A 36 7.38 0.77 -5.95
C VAL A 36 8.90 0.88 -6.02
N ILE A 37 9.55 -0.10 -6.66
CA ILE A 37 10.97 -0.04 -6.99
C ILE A 37 11.08 0.35 -8.46
N ASP A 38 11.71 1.49 -8.73
CA ASP A 38 11.91 2.03 -10.07
C ASP A 38 13.26 2.76 -10.15
N ASP A 39 14.23 2.19 -10.87
CA ASP A 39 15.58 2.76 -10.99
C ASP A 39 15.60 4.10 -11.74
N ASN A 40 14.53 4.44 -12.47
CA ASN A 40 14.43 5.69 -13.24
C ASN A 40 13.63 6.77 -12.50
N ASN A 41 12.98 6.44 -11.38
CA ASN A 41 12.20 7.38 -10.58
C ASN A 41 12.61 7.31 -9.11
N VAL A 42 13.19 8.40 -8.61
CA VAL A 42 13.70 8.50 -7.24
C VAL A 42 12.58 8.51 -6.19
N ASP A 43 11.37 8.91 -6.57
CA ASP A 43 10.21 8.90 -5.69
C ASP A 43 9.00 8.33 -6.46
N PRO A 44 8.86 7.01 -6.55
CA PRO A 44 7.74 6.39 -7.24
C PRO A 44 6.50 6.30 -6.32
N PRO A 45 5.31 6.04 -6.88
CA PRO A 45 4.10 5.95 -6.10
C PRO A 45 4.17 4.90 -4.98
N SER A 46 3.54 5.18 -3.85
CA SER A 46 3.52 4.27 -2.70
C SER A 46 2.20 4.29 -1.94
N ILE A 47 2.01 3.29 -1.09
CA ILE A 47 0.86 3.16 -0.20
C ILE A 47 1.36 3.01 1.23
N GLU A 48 0.76 3.75 2.15
CA GLU A 48 0.97 3.58 3.58
C GLU A 48 -0.36 3.26 4.26
N ILE A 49 -0.34 2.28 5.17
CA ILE A 49 -1.50 1.86 5.97
C ILE A 49 -1.13 2.02 7.44
N LYS A 50 -1.92 2.83 8.15
CA LYS A 50 -1.72 3.14 9.56
C LYS A 50 -2.86 2.58 10.38
N GLN A 51 -2.55 2.16 11.60
CA GLN A 51 -3.57 1.84 12.59
C GLN A 51 -3.77 3.05 13.51
N MET A 52 -5.01 3.51 13.60
CA MET A 52 -5.43 4.66 14.40
C MET A 52 -6.45 4.20 15.43
N ASN A 53 -6.01 3.89 16.65
CA ASN A 53 -6.84 3.29 17.69
C ASN A 53 -7.53 2.00 17.20
N ALA A 54 -8.85 2.06 16.97
CA ALA A 54 -9.68 0.95 16.48
C ALA A 54 -9.94 0.98 14.96
N ASN A 55 -9.48 2.02 14.27
CA ASN A 55 -9.67 2.23 12.83
C ASN A 55 -8.32 2.21 12.09
N TYR A 56 -8.39 2.36 10.77
CA TYR A 56 -7.24 2.39 9.89
C TYR A 56 -7.29 3.60 8.96
N GLU A 57 -6.12 4.08 8.56
CA GLU A 57 -5.96 5.09 7.52
C GLU A 57 -5.14 4.52 6.37
N LEU A 58 -5.54 4.84 5.14
CA LEU A 58 -4.80 4.47 3.93
C LEU A 58 -4.39 5.74 3.19
N HIS A 59 -3.10 5.88 2.97
CA HIS A 59 -2.49 6.99 2.24
C HIS A 59 -1.95 6.47 0.91
N PHE A 60 -2.24 7.19 -0.16
CA PHE A 60 -1.63 6.98 -1.47
C PHE A 60 -0.74 8.19 -1.77
N TRP A 61 0.54 7.91 -2.03
CA TRP A 61 1.54 8.88 -2.45
C TRP A 61 1.81 8.67 -3.93
N ASP A 62 1.84 9.76 -4.71
CA ASP A 62 2.04 9.70 -6.16
C ASP A 62 3.49 9.90 -6.62
N GLY A 63 4.43 9.94 -5.66
CA GLY A 63 5.85 10.20 -5.93
C GLY A 63 6.30 11.66 -5.78
N TYR A 64 5.42 12.51 -5.26
CA TYR A 64 5.75 13.90 -4.88
C TYR A 64 4.91 14.38 -3.70
N SER A 65 3.67 13.92 -3.59
CA SER A 65 2.72 14.39 -2.58
C SER A 65 1.76 13.30 -2.11
N GLN A 66 1.09 13.56 -0.99
CA GLN A 66 -0.02 12.75 -0.53
C GLN A 66 -1.24 13.02 -1.41
N ALA A 67 -1.44 12.19 -2.42
CA ALA A 67 -2.47 12.40 -3.42
C ALA A 67 -3.86 11.96 -2.95
N GLU A 68 -3.96 10.93 -2.10
CA GLU A 68 -5.25 10.50 -1.55
C GLU A 68 -5.13 9.91 -0.15
N VAL A 69 -6.13 10.18 0.69
CA VAL A 69 -6.26 9.65 2.06
C VAL A 69 -7.64 9.07 2.23
N VAL A 70 -7.72 7.93 2.89
CA VAL A 70 -9.00 7.37 3.34
C VAL A 70 -8.88 7.06 4.81
N GLU A 71 -9.64 7.78 5.61
CA GLU A 71 -9.62 7.73 7.07
C GLU A 71 -10.78 6.91 7.64
N ASP A 72 -10.72 6.61 8.93
CA ASP A 72 -11.77 5.92 9.69
C ASP A 72 -12.22 4.57 9.10
N LEU A 73 -11.32 3.86 8.45
CA LEU A 73 -11.63 2.57 7.84
C LEU A 73 -11.73 1.48 8.90
N LYS A 74 -12.75 0.63 8.77
CA LYS A 74 -12.79 -0.67 9.45
C LYS A 74 -12.02 -1.71 8.66
N GLU A 75 -11.64 -2.82 9.29
CA GLU A 75 -10.84 -3.89 8.65
C GLU A 75 -11.39 -4.36 7.28
N LYS A 76 -12.71 -4.47 7.15
CA LYS A 76 -13.36 -4.88 5.90
C LYS A 76 -13.15 -3.87 4.77
N GLU A 77 -13.04 -2.59 5.10
CA GLU A 77 -12.93 -1.48 4.17
C GLU A 77 -11.48 -1.25 3.73
N VAL A 78 -10.51 -1.55 4.62
CA VAL A 78 -9.06 -1.57 4.32
C VAL A 78 -8.78 -2.35 3.04
N THR A 79 -9.26 -3.60 2.94
CA THR A 79 -8.99 -4.43 1.75
C THR A 79 -9.59 -3.89 0.46
N LYS A 80 -10.74 -3.22 0.54
CA LYS A 80 -11.39 -2.59 -0.62
C LYS A 80 -10.60 -1.37 -1.07
N SER A 81 -10.24 -0.50 -0.13
CA SER A 81 -9.43 0.70 -0.40
C SER A 81 -8.04 0.34 -0.90
N LEU A 82 -7.39 -0.65 -0.30
CA LEU A 82 -6.10 -1.19 -0.74
C LEU A 82 -6.17 -1.67 -2.19
N ARG A 83 -7.19 -2.45 -2.57
CA ARG A 83 -7.35 -2.92 -3.96
C ARG A 83 -7.42 -1.75 -4.96
N ARG A 84 -8.09 -0.65 -4.58
CA ARG A 84 -8.18 0.55 -5.42
C ARG A 84 -6.83 1.24 -5.58
N PHE A 85 -6.00 1.28 -4.54
CA PHE A 85 -4.66 1.87 -4.63
C PHE A 85 -3.66 0.97 -5.34
N LEU A 86 -3.74 -0.35 -5.15
CA LEU A 86 -2.95 -1.32 -5.92
C LEU A 86 -3.23 -1.22 -7.43
N LYS A 87 -4.48 -0.94 -7.84
CA LYS A 87 -4.82 -0.61 -9.23
C LYS A 87 -4.05 0.60 -9.78
N LYS A 88 -3.86 1.64 -8.96
CA LYS A 88 -3.11 2.83 -9.35
C LYS A 88 -1.62 2.51 -9.51
N ILE A 89 -1.04 1.76 -8.56
CA ILE A 89 0.34 1.29 -8.67
C ILE A 89 0.52 0.44 -9.93
N ASN A 90 -0.36 -0.52 -10.20
CA ASN A 90 -0.22 -1.37 -11.39
C ASN A 90 -0.31 -0.56 -12.68
N LYS A 91 -1.18 0.45 -12.72
CA LYS A 91 -1.24 1.36 -13.85
C LYS A 91 0.09 2.08 -14.05
N TYR A 92 0.75 2.55 -12.99
CA TYR A 92 2.11 3.12 -13.07
C TYR A 92 3.10 2.10 -13.64
N LEU A 93 3.12 0.88 -13.09
CA LEU A 93 4.03 -0.20 -13.52
C LEU A 93 3.80 -0.70 -14.96
N ASP A 94 2.59 -0.56 -15.50
CA ASP A 94 2.25 -0.96 -16.87
C ASP A 94 2.74 0.08 -17.90
N VAL A 95 2.97 1.34 -17.49
CA VAL A 95 3.43 2.43 -18.38
C VAL A 95 4.94 2.68 -18.27
N SER A 96 5.59 2.17 -17.22
CA SER A 96 7.04 2.28 -16.94
C SER A 96 7.83 1.04 -17.36
#